data_AF-A0A2N0NGJ9-F1
#
_entry.id   AF-A0A2N0NGJ9-F1
#
_cell.length_a   1.000
_cell.length_b   1.000
_cell.length_c   1.000
_cell.angle_alpha   90.00
_cell.angle_beta   90.00
_cell.angle_gamma   90.00
#
_symmetry.space_group_name_H-M   'P 1'
#
loop_
_entity.id
_entity.type
_entity.pdbx_description
1 polymer ?
#
loop_
_entity_poly.entity_id
_entity_poly.type
_entity_poly.pdbx_seq_one_letter_code
_entity_poly.pdbx_strand_id
1 'polypeptide(L)'
;MIKVNDGKFHSKHLKIPGCVAIDVRPCFMGFYPKAEKSSLAFYLNESGLESKLDMPIHRMNKYYERALNETNATTAEQMREIAKYCIIDALSCQRLMIKRNAINEYREIASIAFLSLFDAHYFAGGMKVCNLLGASAWRDGILTSTISIEQTETGKYPGAYVFPPIKGLENRRPVTGLDFASLYPNLIITYNLSPDKIILSEEQALSVECSGKKLHKIEIPFNNRLLRAWSVRHNNIPEEKGLYANVLEYLSAKRNEMKKRLAPLKAIKEDMELVISSLGLGKSLSLSEAIEQVLANAKEEKRTGLTKNLYHFINQEKHEFMAEYDSVSFECSCLDAKQYAFKVYMNTFYGTAGDSKSPFFLRELAGGVTSAGQKNIKLVADFVKNKGFGIKYGDTDSLYLICSEECFQKCDEAYVSGNGISKEEYWSRMVEISMVEMEKLRDE
;
A
#
# COMPACT_ATOMS: atom_id res chain seq x y z
N MET A 1 -3.03 -5.24 22.72
CA MET A 1 -2.56 -6.57 22.26
C MET A 1 -2.31 -6.43 20.77
N ILE A 2 -1.06 -6.41 20.33
CA ILE A 2 -0.77 -6.36 18.89
C ILE A 2 -0.92 -7.78 18.37
N LYS A 3 -1.82 -8.00 17.41
CA LYS A 3 -1.89 -9.29 16.73
C LYS A 3 -0.79 -9.27 15.67
N VAL A 4 0.32 -9.93 15.99
CA VAL A 4 1.47 -10.09 15.10
C VAL A 4 1.58 -11.60 14.87
N ASN A 5 1.21 -12.07 13.68
CA ASN A 5 1.01 -13.48 13.32
C ASN A 5 -0.16 -14.14 14.08
N ASP A 6 -0.31 -15.46 13.94
CA ASP A 6 -1.27 -16.28 14.70
C ASP A 6 -0.94 -16.40 16.20
N GLY A 7 0.19 -15.82 16.64
CA GLY A 7 0.61 -15.75 18.04
C GLY A 7 0.11 -14.49 18.76
N LYS A 8 -0.09 -14.58 20.08
CA LYS A 8 -0.34 -13.41 20.94
C LYS A 8 1.00 -12.79 21.34
N PHE A 9 1.35 -11.64 20.76
CA PHE A 9 2.52 -10.88 21.20
C PHE A 9 2.16 -10.00 22.41
N HIS A 10 2.79 -10.26 23.55
CA HIS A 10 2.66 -9.46 24.76
C HIS A 10 3.84 -8.51 24.88
N SER A 11 3.58 -7.26 24.52
CA SER A 11 4.58 -6.22 24.64
C SER A 11 4.53 -5.60 26.05
N LYS A 12 5.65 -5.64 26.77
CA LYS A 12 5.82 -4.92 28.04
C LYS A 12 6.57 -3.63 27.74
N HIS A 13 5.95 -2.49 28.02
CA HIS A 13 6.59 -1.18 27.85
C HIS A 13 6.74 -0.49 29.18
N LEU A 14 7.91 0.12 29.37
CA LEU A 14 8.12 1.06 30.44
C LEU A 14 7.41 2.37 30.07
N LYS A 15 6.40 2.76 30.85
CA LYS A 15 5.75 4.06 30.68
C LYS A 15 6.60 5.11 31.37
N ILE A 16 7.32 5.90 30.58
CA ILE A 16 8.11 7.03 31.05
C ILE A 16 7.33 8.31 30.71
N PRO A 17 6.91 9.13 31.69
CA PRO A 17 6.22 10.39 31.42
C PRO A 17 7.02 11.28 30.47
N GLY A 18 6.34 11.84 29.45
CA GLY A 18 6.97 12.67 28.42
C GLY A 18 7.67 11.92 27.28
N CYS A 19 7.82 10.59 27.37
CA CYS A 19 8.48 9.78 26.34
C CYS A 19 7.50 8.81 25.69
N VAL A 20 7.66 8.59 24.38
CA VAL A 20 6.94 7.56 23.63
C VAL A 20 7.87 6.38 23.37
N ALA A 21 7.62 5.26 24.05
CA ALA A 21 8.35 4.04 23.79
C ALA A 21 7.86 3.40 22.49
N ILE A 22 8.76 3.18 21.53
CA ILE A 22 8.49 2.46 20.27
C ILE A 22 9.53 1.36 20.15
N ASP A 23 9.07 0.12 20.12
CA ASP A 23 9.94 -1.04 19.94
C ASP A 23 10.08 -1.35 18.44
N VAL A 24 11.31 -1.38 17.96
CA VAL A 24 11.64 -1.62 16.55
C VAL A 24 11.21 -3.02 16.11
N ARG A 25 11.29 -4.03 16.99
CA ARG A 25 10.97 -5.40 16.58
C ARG A 25 9.47 -5.59 16.29
N PRO A 26 8.52 -5.22 17.17
CA PRO A 26 7.09 -5.26 16.87
C PRO A 26 6.71 -4.40 15.65
N CYS A 27 7.37 -3.24 15.48
CA CYS A 27 7.21 -2.40 14.30
C CYS A 27 7.51 -3.17 13.01
N PHE A 28 8.68 -3.82 12.94
CA PHE A 28 9.10 -4.59 11.77
C PHE A 28 8.33 -5.90 11.59
N MET A 29 7.91 -6.57 12.65
CA MET A 29 7.00 -7.71 12.50
C MET A 29 5.64 -7.28 11.89
N GLY A 30 5.19 -6.05 12.16
CA GLY A 30 4.01 -5.47 11.51
C GLY A 30 4.23 -5.18 10.02
N PHE A 31 5.41 -4.73 9.62
CA PHE A 31 5.77 -4.52 8.21
C PHE A 31 6.01 -5.82 7.44
N TYR A 32 6.47 -6.87 8.13
CA TYR A 32 6.78 -8.18 7.56
C TYR A 32 5.97 -9.29 8.26
N PRO A 33 4.62 -9.27 8.18
CA PRO A 33 3.76 -10.18 8.95
C PRO A 33 3.83 -11.64 8.48
N LYS A 34 4.50 -11.91 7.36
CA LYS A 34 4.72 -13.28 6.83
C LYS A 34 6.17 -13.74 6.94
N ALA A 35 7.06 -12.93 7.54
CA ALA A 35 8.45 -13.30 7.68
C ALA A 35 8.61 -14.45 8.68
N GLU A 36 9.44 -15.42 8.32
CA GLU A 36 9.78 -16.57 9.18
C GLU A 36 10.69 -16.18 10.34
N LYS A 37 11.44 -15.07 10.20
CA LYS A 37 12.42 -14.57 11.17
C LYS A 37 12.08 -13.14 11.59
N SER A 38 12.52 -12.78 12.79
CA SER A 38 12.32 -11.43 13.38
C SER A 38 13.57 -10.90 14.10
N SER A 39 14.75 -11.37 13.70
CA SER A 39 16.01 -10.90 14.25
C SER A 39 16.44 -9.58 13.61
N LEU A 40 17.26 -8.80 14.33
CA LEU A 40 17.81 -7.54 13.80
C LEU A 40 18.58 -7.76 12.50
N ALA A 41 19.43 -8.79 12.44
CA ALA A 41 20.20 -9.13 11.25
C ALA A 41 19.31 -9.46 10.04
N PHE A 42 18.19 -10.17 10.27
CA PHE A 42 17.23 -10.47 9.21
C PHE A 42 16.62 -9.18 8.64
N TYR A 43 16.11 -8.29 9.49
CA TYR A 43 15.50 -7.04 9.00
C TYR A 43 16.49 -6.07 8.36
N LEU A 44 17.76 -6.04 8.81
CA LEU A 44 18.82 -5.27 8.16
C LEU A 44 19.03 -5.76 6.71
N ASN A 45 19.14 -7.08 6.53
CA ASN A 45 19.30 -7.68 5.21
C ASN A 45 18.08 -7.42 4.30
N GLU A 46 16.86 -7.63 4.80
CA GLU A 46 15.62 -7.33 4.06
C GLU A 46 15.50 -5.86 3.65
N SER A 47 16.15 -4.96 4.41
CA SER A 47 16.17 -3.53 4.14
C SER A 47 17.36 -3.07 3.27
N GLY A 48 18.23 -4.01 2.85
CA GLY A 48 19.45 -3.71 2.09
C GLY A 48 20.47 -2.88 2.88
N LEU A 49 20.47 -2.99 4.21
CA LEU A 49 21.41 -2.31 5.10
C LEU A 49 22.59 -3.22 5.46
N GLU A 50 23.71 -2.62 5.81
CA GLU A 50 24.87 -3.36 6.33
C GLU A 50 24.46 -4.26 7.50
N SER A 51 24.97 -5.49 7.49
CA SER A 51 24.73 -6.43 8.57
C SER A 51 25.33 -5.91 9.88
N LYS A 52 24.70 -6.30 10.99
CA LYS A 52 25.28 -6.13 12.33
C LYS A 52 26.59 -6.93 12.46
N LEU A 53 27.42 -6.54 13.42
CA LEU A 53 28.52 -7.38 13.90
C LEU A 53 27.96 -8.56 14.70
N ASP A 54 28.57 -9.73 14.59
CA ASP A 54 28.22 -10.87 15.43
C ASP A 54 29.22 -11.04 16.57
N MET A 55 28.71 -11.07 17.80
CA MET A 55 29.50 -11.26 19.01
C MET A 55 28.83 -12.33 19.88
N PRO A 56 29.32 -13.58 19.84
CA PRO A 56 28.78 -14.65 20.66
C PRO A 56 28.89 -14.31 22.15
N ILE A 57 27.82 -14.61 22.92
CA ILE A 57 27.73 -14.25 24.35
C ILE A 57 28.90 -14.76 25.19
N HIS A 58 29.39 -15.98 24.90
CA HIS A 58 30.53 -16.57 25.61
C HIS A 58 31.82 -15.78 25.39
N ARG A 59 32.01 -15.20 24.18
CA ARG A 59 33.16 -14.35 23.86
C ARG A 59 33.06 -13.01 24.58
N MET A 60 31.87 -12.41 24.61
CA MET A 60 31.61 -11.17 25.33
C MET A 60 31.87 -11.34 26.83
N ASN A 61 31.34 -12.40 27.46
CA ASN A 61 31.56 -12.69 28.88
C ASN A 61 33.05 -12.85 29.22
N LYS A 62 33.78 -13.59 28.38
CA LYS A 62 35.24 -13.79 28.54
C LYS A 62 36.01 -12.47 28.50
N TYR A 63 35.60 -11.53 27.65
CA TYR A 63 36.23 -10.21 27.58
C TYR A 63 35.92 -9.36 28.81
N TYR A 64 34.68 -9.36 29.29
CA TYR A 64 34.32 -8.70 30.56
C TYR A 64 35.09 -9.27 31.75
N GLU A 65 35.15 -10.60 31.90
CA GLU A 65 35.89 -11.26 32.98
C GLU A 65 37.38 -10.89 32.97
N ARG A 66 38.01 -10.85 31.79
CA ARG A 66 39.41 -10.44 31.64
C ARG A 66 39.62 -8.98 32.02
N ALA A 67 38.74 -8.09 31.57
CA ALA A 67 38.84 -6.66 31.87
C ALA A 67 38.66 -6.34 33.36
N LEU A 68 37.89 -7.16 34.10
CA LEU A 68 37.76 -7.03 35.55
C LEU A 68 39.02 -7.47 36.31
N ASN A 69 39.75 -8.44 35.77
CA ASN A 69 40.94 -9.00 36.43
C ASN A 69 42.22 -8.22 36.09
N GLU A 70 42.36 -7.72 34.85
CA GLU A 70 43.59 -7.11 34.35
C GLU A 70 43.31 -5.87 33.48
N THR A 71 44.02 -4.78 33.74
CA THR A 71 43.98 -3.56 32.90
C THR A 71 45.26 -3.46 32.08
N ASN A 72 45.20 -3.80 30.80
CA ASN A 72 46.31 -3.71 29.86
C ASN A 72 45.81 -3.39 28.43
N ALA A 73 46.73 -3.19 27.49
CA ALA A 73 46.39 -2.82 26.11
C ALA A 73 45.45 -3.85 25.42
N THR A 74 45.61 -5.14 25.73
CA THR A 74 44.79 -6.21 25.17
C THR A 74 43.36 -6.19 25.72
N THR A 75 43.19 -6.00 27.03
CA THR A 75 41.85 -5.91 27.62
C THR A 75 41.14 -4.62 27.20
N ALA A 76 41.88 -3.52 27.02
CA ALA A 76 41.34 -2.29 26.44
C ALA A 76 40.81 -2.49 25.00
N GLU A 77 41.56 -3.17 24.12
CA GLU A 77 41.09 -3.43 22.74
C GLU A 77 39.88 -4.39 22.72
N GLN A 78 39.83 -5.39 23.59
CA GLN A 78 38.65 -6.27 23.74
C GLN A 78 37.39 -5.50 24.17
N MET A 79 37.54 -4.58 25.14
CA MET A 79 36.44 -3.72 25.58
C MET A 79 36.00 -2.75 24.48
N ARG A 80 36.95 -2.24 23.68
CA ARG A 80 36.64 -1.44 22.49
C ARG A 80 35.86 -2.23 21.45
N GLU A 81 36.17 -3.51 21.24
CA GLU A 81 35.41 -4.40 20.35
C GLU A 81 33.95 -4.55 20.82
N ILE A 82 33.74 -4.78 22.14
CA ILE A 82 32.39 -4.84 22.72
C ILE A 82 31.67 -3.51 22.53
N ALA A 83 32.32 -2.39 22.83
CA ALA A 83 31.72 -1.07 22.67
C ALA A 83 31.29 -0.81 21.22
N LYS A 84 32.13 -1.16 20.24
CA LYS A 84 31.81 -1.05 18.81
C LYS A 84 30.61 -1.93 18.44
N TYR A 85 30.56 -3.17 18.94
CA TYR A 85 29.41 -4.06 18.76
C TYR A 85 28.11 -3.44 19.29
N CYS A 86 28.11 -2.95 20.52
CA CYS A 86 26.94 -2.32 21.13
C CYS A 86 26.47 -1.06 20.38
N ILE A 87 27.41 -0.22 19.93
CA ILE A 87 27.10 0.99 19.14
C ILE A 87 26.44 0.62 17.82
N ILE A 88 26.98 -0.37 17.10
CA ILE A 88 26.43 -0.80 15.81
C ILE A 88 25.03 -1.39 15.98
N ASP A 89 24.80 -2.23 17.00
CA ASP A 89 23.47 -2.79 17.27
C ASP A 89 22.43 -1.70 17.61
N ALA A 90 22.80 -0.70 18.41
CA ALA A 90 21.94 0.43 18.74
C ALA A 90 21.63 1.32 17.52
N LEU A 91 22.64 1.66 16.73
CA LEU A 91 22.47 2.46 15.50
C LEU A 91 21.68 1.71 14.43
N SER A 92 21.81 0.38 14.35
CA SER A 92 21.08 -0.46 13.40
C SER A 92 19.57 -0.36 13.59
N CYS A 93 19.10 -0.31 14.84
CA CYS A 93 17.68 -0.07 15.15
C CYS A 93 17.20 1.29 14.60
N GLN A 94 18.00 2.35 14.74
CA GLN A 94 17.67 3.66 14.19
C GLN A 94 17.69 3.67 12.66
N ARG A 95 18.71 3.05 12.05
CA ARG A 95 18.84 2.93 10.58
C ARG A 95 17.62 2.24 9.97
N LEU A 96 17.12 1.17 10.61
CA LEU A 96 15.90 0.48 10.19
C LEU A 96 14.68 1.43 10.21
N MET A 97 14.47 2.14 11.33
CA MET A 97 13.32 3.04 11.47
C MET A 97 13.35 4.19 10.46
N ILE A 98 14.54 4.73 10.14
CA ILE A 98 14.73 5.76 9.12
C ILE A 98 14.48 5.18 7.73
N LYS A 99 15.10 4.03 7.40
CA LYS A 99 14.98 3.37 6.09
C LYS A 99 13.53 3.04 5.75
N ARG A 100 12.74 2.63 6.74
CA ARG A 100 11.31 2.31 6.57
C ARG A 100 10.39 3.51 6.79
N ASN A 101 10.92 4.64 7.24
CA ASN A 101 10.17 5.86 7.52
C ASN A 101 9.02 5.69 8.53
N ALA A 102 9.20 4.74 9.44
CA ALA A 102 8.11 4.22 10.29
C ALA A 102 7.50 5.28 11.19
N ILE A 103 8.32 6.19 11.74
CA ILE A 103 7.85 7.27 12.62
C ILE A 103 6.96 8.26 11.87
N ASN A 104 7.31 8.60 10.63
CA ASN A 104 6.50 9.53 9.84
C ASN A 104 5.17 8.91 9.43
N GLU A 105 5.14 7.61 9.14
CA GLU A 105 3.90 6.85 8.94
C GLU A 105 3.01 6.92 10.20
N TYR A 106 3.56 6.67 11.38
CA TYR A 106 2.80 6.72 12.64
C TYR A 106 2.32 8.11 13.00
N ARG A 107 3.12 9.15 12.74
CA ARG A 107 2.70 10.55 12.93
C ARG A 107 1.52 10.90 12.04
N GLU A 108 1.53 10.43 10.80
CA GLU A 108 0.43 10.65 9.85
C GLU A 108 -0.85 9.97 10.34
N ILE A 109 -0.77 8.69 10.72
CA ILE A 109 -1.90 7.96 11.28
C ILE A 109 -2.43 8.62 12.56
N ALA A 110 -1.54 9.05 13.46
CA ALA A 110 -1.90 9.74 14.70
C ALA A 110 -2.69 11.03 14.40
N SER A 111 -2.22 11.81 13.43
CA SER A 111 -2.87 13.05 13.01
C SER A 111 -4.24 12.81 12.37
N ILE A 112 -4.36 11.81 11.49
CA ILE A 112 -5.63 11.50 10.80
C ILE A 112 -6.65 10.97 11.79
N ALA A 113 -6.23 10.03 12.65
CA ALA A 113 -7.12 9.29 13.51
C ALA A 113 -7.39 9.97 14.86
N PHE A 114 -6.81 11.14 15.13
CA PHE A 114 -6.88 11.84 16.43
C PHE A 114 -6.39 10.98 17.60
N LEU A 115 -5.22 10.36 17.42
CA LEU A 115 -4.61 9.44 18.38
C LEU A 115 -3.26 9.95 18.88
N SER A 116 -2.79 9.39 19.99
CA SER A 116 -1.39 9.55 20.39
C SER A 116 -0.46 8.78 19.43
N LEU A 117 0.81 9.18 19.35
CA LEU A 117 1.81 8.45 18.57
C LEU A 117 1.99 7.01 19.07
N PHE A 118 1.84 6.80 20.37
CA PHE A 118 1.87 5.48 21.00
C PHE A 118 0.72 4.61 20.47
N ASP A 119 -0.51 5.11 20.49
CA ASP A 119 -1.70 4.37 20.04
C ASP A 119 -1.67 4.11 18.52
N ALA A 120 -1.12 5.05 17.74
CA ALA A 120 -0.89 4.87 16.32
C ALA A 120 0.05 3.69 16.01
N HIS A 121 0.97 3.36 16.92
CA HIS A 121 1.84 2.19 16.79
C HIS A 121 1.17 0.91 17.36
N TYR A 122 0.60 0.97 18.57
CA TYR A 122 0.18 -0.23 19.32
C TYR A 122 -1.25 -0.71 19.09
N PHE A 123 -2.17 0.16 18.66
CA PHE A 123 -3.55 -0.26 18.41
C PHE A 123 -3.75 -0.84 17.01
N ALA A 124 -4.73 -1.73 16.91
CA ALA A 124 -5.12 -2.33 15.64
C ALA A 124 -5.79 -1.29 14.73
N GLY A 125 -5.68 -1.47 13.41
CA GLY A 125 -6.25 -0.53 12.43
C GLY A 125 -7.75 -0.24 12.65
N GLY A 126 -8.55 -1.27 12.95
CA GLY A 126 -9.99 -1.10 13.18
C GLY A 126 -10.31 -0.19 14.37
N MET A 127 -9.54 -0.26 15.46
CA MET A 127 -9.73 0.64 16.62
C MET A 127 -9.45 2.09 16.25
N LYS A 128 -8.44 2.31 15.41
CA LYS A 128 -8.11 3.66 14.92
C LYS A 128 -9.25 4.19 14.05
N VAL A 129 -9.76 3.37 13.13
CA VAL A 129 -10.91 3.71 12.26
C VAL A 129 -12.12 4.06 13.11
N CYS A 130 -12.41 3.29 14.16
CA CYS A 130 -13.48 3.61 15.10
C CYS A 130 -13.29 4.98 15.77
N ASN A 131 -12.06 5.34 16.17
CA ASN A 131 -11.77 6.65 16.76
C ASN A 131 -12.00 7.80 15.76
N LEU A 132 -11.55 7.64 14.51
CA LEU A 132 -11.80 8.62 13.45
C LEU A 132 -13.31 8.77 13.18
N LEU A 133 -14.03 7.67 13.07
CA LEU A 133 -15.47 7.68 12.83
C LEU A 133 -16.22 8.34 13.98
N GLY A 134 -15.86 8.03 15.24
CA GLY A 134 -16.45 8.66 16.41
C GLY A 134 -16.19 10.17 16.46
N ALA A 135 -14.96 10.60 16.19
CA ALA A 135 -14.62 12.03 16.12
C ALA A 135 -15.33 12.76 14.99
N SER A 136 -15.52 12.10 13.84
CA SER A 136 -16.24 12.67 12.69
C SER A 136 -17.74 12.74 12.96
N ALA A 137 -18.33 11.68 13.52
CA ALA A 137 -19.73 11.63 13.91
C ALA A 137 -20.07 12.73 14.92
N TRP A 138 -19.21 12.93 15.94
CA TRP A 138 -19.39 14.00 16.92
C TRP A 138 -19.44 15.39 16.27
N ARG A 139 -18.56 15.65 15.28
CA ARG A 139 -18.55 16.92 14.53
C ARG A 139 -19.85 17.13 13.76
N ASP A 140 -20.42 16.06 13.23
CA ASP A 140 -21.65 16.09 12.43
C ASP A 140 -22.93 16.01 13.29
N GLY A 141 -22.80 16.09 14.62
CA GLY A 141 -23.94 16.01 15.55
C GLY A 141 -24.56 14.61 15.65
N ILE A 142 -23.83 13.57 15.25
CA ILE A 142 -24.26 12.16 15.29
C ILE A 142 -23.71 11.51 16.55
N LEU A 143 -24.59 10.86 17.32
CA LEU A 143 -24.19 10.04 18.47
C LEU A 143 -23.81 8.63 18.03
N THR A 144 -22.66 8.14 18.50
CA THR A 144 -22.19 6.77 18.24
C THR A 144 -22.09 5.99 19.53
N SER A 145 -22.43 4.70 19.50
CA SER A 145 -22.18 3.78 20.61
C SER A 145 -20.73 3.30 20.60
N THR A 146 -20.12 3.13 21.78
CA THR A 146 -18.84 2.42 21.95
C THR A 146 -19.02 0.96 22.37
N ILE A 147 -20.27 0.52 22.52
CA ILE A 147 -20.63 -0.84 22.92
C ILE A 147 -20.56 -1.71 21.66
N SER A 148 -19.78 -2.79 21.73
CA SER A 148 -19.77 -3.80 20.68
C SER A 148 -21.15 -4.45 20.57
N ILE A 149 -21.65 -4.59 19.34
CA ILE A 149 -22.93 -5.25 19.11
C ILE A 149 -22.75 -6.73 19.44
N GLU A 150 -23.49 -7.23 20.43
CA GLU A 150 -23.54 -8.66 20.77
C GLU A 150 -24.33 -9.45 19.72
N GLN A 151 -23.86 -9.49 18.47
CA GLN A 151 -24.39 -10.42 17.48
C GLN A 151 -23.81 -11.81 17.76
N THR A 152 -24.65 -12.67 18.32
CA THR A 152 -24.31 -14.05 18.70
C THR A 152 -24.27 -15.02 17.52
N GLU A 153 -24.94 -14.67 16.41
CA GLU A 153 -25.03 -15.53 15.24
C GLU A 153 -23.72 -15.52 14.45
N THR A 154 -22.94 -16.58 14.61
CA THR A 154 -21.74 -16.83 13.82
C THR A 154 -22.09 -17.39 12.44
N GLY A 155 -21.29 -17.06 11.44
CA GLY A 155 -21.49 -17.51 10.06
C GLY A 155 -20.57 -16.75 9.10
N LYS A 156 -20.56 -17.18 7.83
CA LYS A 156 -19.81 -16.50 6.76
C LYS A 156 -20.80 -15.99 5.72
N TYR A 157 -20.59 -14.74 5.28
CA TYR A 157 -21.20 -14.20 4.06
C TYR A 157 -20.19 -14.30 2.91
N PRO A 158 -20.64 -14.21 1.63
CA PRO A 158 -19.73 -14.29 0.49
C PRO A 158 -18.64 -13.23 0.56
N GLY A 159 -17.40 -13.68 0.43
CA GLY A 159 -16.22 -12.82 0.34
C GLY A 159 -16.04 -12.24 -1.05
N ALA A 160 -14.79 -11.98 -1.42
CA ALA A 160 -14.44 -11.57 -2.77
C ALA A 160 -14.70 -12.67 -3.80
N TYR A 161 -14.82 -12.27 -5.08
CA TYR A 161 -14.94 -13.20 -6.20
C TYR A 161 -13.60 -13.36 -6.91
N VAL A 162 -13.25 -14.59 -7.25
CA VAL A 162 -12.03 -14.94 -7.99
C VAL A 162 -12.45 -15.68 -9.26
N PHE A 163 -12.00 -15.20 -10.41
CA PHE A 163 -12.22 -15.89 -11.67
C PHE A 163 -11.29 -17.11 -11.74
N PRO A 164 -11.79 -18.27 -12.20
CA PRO A 164 -10.96 -19.45 -12.32
C PRO A 164 -9.81 -19.17 -13.31
N PRO A 165 -8.55 -19.45 -12.94
CA PRO A 165 -7.43 -19.20 -13.84
C PRO A 165 -7.43 -20.20 -15.00
N ILE A 166 -7.11 -19.71 -16.20
CA ILE A 166 -6.71 -20.57 -17.32
C ILE A 166 -5.28 -21.04 -17.04
N LYS A 167 -5.16 -22.26 -16.52
CA LYS A 167 -3.87 -22.84 -16.12
C LYS A 167 -3.02 -23.16 -17.35
N GLY A 168 -1.75 -22.77 -17.30
CA GLY A 168 -0.77 -23.08 -18.34
C GLY A 168 0.31 -22.01 -18.41
N LEU A 169 1.35 -22.28 -19.21
CA LEU A 169 2.32 -21.25 -19.58
C LEU A 169 1.75 -20.46 -20.75
N GLU A 170 1.44 -19.19 -20.54
CA GLU A 170 1.11 -18.28 -21.63
C GLU A 170 2.41 -17.74 -22.23
N ASN A 171 2.76 -18.23 -23.41
CA ASN A 171 4.00 -17.87 -24.12
C ASN A 171 3.73 -17.33 -25.54
N ARG A 172 2.46 -17.06 -25.88
CA ARG A 172 2.08 -16.57 -27.20
C ARG A 172 1.80 -15.08 -27.19
N ARG A 173 1.06 -14.61 -26.18
CA ARG A 173 0.56 -13.23 -26.13
C ARG A 173 0.87 -12.56 -24.78
N PRO A 174 1.14 -11.25 -24.77
CA PRO A 174 1.24 -10.49 -23.52
C PRO A 174 -0.06 -10.55 -22.72
N VAL A 175 0.07 -10.68 -21.40
CA VAL A 175 -1.05 -10.59 -20.45
C VAL A 175 -0.98 -9.25 -19.74
N THR A 176 -2.04 -8.46 -19.81
CA THR A 176 -2.12 -7.14 -19.17
C THR A 176 -3.11 -7.15 -18.02
N GLY A 177 -2.74 -6.59 -16.88
CA GLY A 177 -3.61 -6.44 -15.72
C GLY A 177 -4.36 -5.11 -15.73
N LEU A 178 -5.68 -5.16 -15.55
CA LEU A 178 -6.49 -4.03 -15.11
C LEU A 178 -6.85 -4.21 -13.64
N ASP A 179 -6.76 -3.15 -12.85
CA ASP A 179 -7.04 -3.18 -11.42
C ASP A 179 -7.84 -1.95 -10.99
N PHE A 180 -8.83 -2.14 -10.11
CA PHE A 180 -9.56 -1.04 -9.51
C PHE A 180 -8.69 -0.32 -8.47
N ALA A 181 -8.46 0.98 -8.67
CA ALA A 181 -7.80 1.80 -7.66
C ALA A 181 -8.69 1.96 -6.41
N SER A 182 -8.42 1.20 -5.34
CA SER A 182 -9.17 1.25 -4.07
C SER A 182 -10.66 0.85 -4.21
N LEU A 183 -10.91 -0.38 -4.68
CA LEU A 183 -12.26 -0.91 -4.93
C LEU A 183 -13.23 -0.69 -3.74
N TYR A 184 -12.96 -1.29 -2.58
CA TYR A 184 -13.92 -1.24 -1.46
C TYR A 184 -14.23 0.17 -0.94
N PRO A 185 -13.24 1.06 -0.70
CA PRO A 185 -13.53 2.45 -0.36
C PRO A 185 -14.45 3.14 -1.39
N ASN A 186 -14.19 2.94 -2.68
CA ASN A 186 -15.00 3.56 -3.74
C ASN A 186 -16.41 2.97 -3.81
N LEU A 187 -16.60 1.68 -3.55
CA LEU A 187 -17.93 1.07 -3.46
C LEU A 187 -18.70 1.62 -2.26
N ILE A 188 -18.03 1.79 -1.10
CA ILE A 188 -18.63 2.38 0.09
C ILE A 188 -19.15 3.78 -0.22
N ILE A 189 -18.34 4.62 -0.86
CA ILE A 189 -18.74 5.97 -1.30
C ILE A 189 -19.91 5.87 -2.30
N THR A 190 -19.71 5.14 -3.41
CA THR A 190 -20.65 5.09 -4.54
C THR A 190 -22.04 4.59 -4.16
N TYR A 191 -22.12 3.55 -3.32
CA TYR A 191 -23.38 2.95 -2.88
C TYR A 191 -23.86 3.51 -1.53
N ASN A 192 -23.18 4.53 -0.99
CA ASN A 192 -23.44 5.15 0.30
C ASN A 192 -23.49 4.16 1.48
N LEU A 193 -22.65 3.12 1.45
CA LEU A 193 -22.67 2.02 2.41
C LEU A 193 -22.13 2.47 3.77
N SER A 194 -22.98 3.10 4.56
CA SER A 194 -22.65 3.69 5.86
C SER A 194 -23.63 3.24 6.93
N PRO A 195 -23.22 3.03 8.19
CA PRO A 195 -24.11 2.56 9.25
C PRO A 195 -25.37 3.42 9.42
N ASP A 196 -25.24 4.74 9.27
CA ASP A 196 -26.33 5.74 9.36
C ASP A 196 -27.25 5.80 8.12
N LYS A 197 -26.94 5.03 7.07
CA LYS A 197 -27.69 4.98 5.79
C LYS A 197 -28.26 3.60 5.48
N ILE A 198 -27.96 2.59 6.30
CA ILE A 198 -28.48 1.24 6.12
C ILE A 198 -29.84 1.09 6.79
N ILE A 199 -30.79 0.58 6.04
CA ILE A 199 -32.13 0.20 6.47
C ILE A 199 -32.23 -1.32 6.45
N LEU A 200 -32.66 -1.91 7.56
CA LEU A 200 -32.83 -3.37 7.71
C LEU A 200 -34.28 -3.83 7.57
N SER A 201 -35.24 -2.91 7.72
CA SER A 201 -36.68 -3.20 7.58
C SER A 201 -37.18 -2.90 6.18
N GLU A 202 -37.88 -3.85 5.57
CA GLU A 202 -38.52 -3.68 4.26
C GLU A 202 -39.61 -2.59 4.28
N GLU A 203 -40.36 -2.49 5.38
CA GLU A 203 -41.38 -1.45 5.56
C GLU A 203 -40.76 -0.04 5.58
N GLN A 204 -39.65 0.11 6.30
CA GLN A 204 -38.92 1.38 6.33
C GLN A 204 -38.31 1.71 4.97
N ALA A 205 -37.80 0.71 4.25
CA ALA A 205 -37.27 0.89 2.90
C ALA A 205 -38.37 1.38 1.94
N LEU A 206 -39.55 0.75 1.97
CA LEU A 206 -40.70 1.19 1.16
C LEU A 206 -41.13 2.62 1.50
N SER A 207 -41.21 2.97 2.79
CA SER A 207 -41.55 4.34 3.22
C SER A 207 -40.54 5.38 2.72
N VAL A 208 -39.24 5.08 2.82
CA VAL A 208 -38.17 5.96 2.31
C VAL A 208 -38.21 6.05 0.78
N GLU A 209 -38.47 4.96 0.08
CA GLU A 209 -38.62 4.96 -1.38
C GLU A 209 -39.84 5.80 -1.82
N CYS A 210 -40.98 5.68 -1.13
CA CYS A 210 -42.16 6.52 -1.33
C CYS A 210 -41.90 8.02 -1.09
N SER A 211 -40.92 8.37 -0.25
CA SER A 211 -40.48 9.77 -0.06
C SER A 211 -39.61 10.31 -1.20
N GLY A 212 -39.38 9.52 -2.26
CA GLY A 212 -38.61 9.92 -3.45
C GLY A 212 -37.10 9.65 -3.36
N LYS A 213 -36.64 9.02 -2.26
CA LYS A 213 -35.23 8.64 -2.09
C LYS A 213 -34.92 7.37 -2.87
N LYS A 214 -33.79 7.33 -3.56
CA LYS A 214 -33.30 6.12 -4.25
C LYS A 214 -32.62 5.18 -3.28
N LEU A 215 -32.92 3.89 -3.37
CA LEU A 215 -32.32 2.85 -2.53
C LEU A 215 -31.42 1.92 -3.35
N HIS A 216 -30.33 1.46 -2.74
CA HIS A 216 -29.54 0.34 -3.22
C HIS A 216 -29.88 -0.90 -2.40
N LYS A 217 -30.57 -1.86 -3.02
CA LYS A 217 -30.89 -3.14 -2.39
C LYS A 217 -29.63 -4.00 -2.24
N ILE A 218 -29.46 -4.56 -1.06
CA ILE A 218 -28.40 -5.48 -0.68
C ILE A 218 -29.04 -6.83 -0.38
N GLU A 219 -28.53 -7.89 -1.01
CA GLU A 219 -29.00 -9.26 -0.81
C GLU A 219 -27.79 -10.16 -0.61
N ILE A 220 -27.66 -10.74 0.59
CA ILE A 220 -26.51 -11.57 0.96
C ILE A 220 -26.96 -12.93 1.50
N PRO A 221 -26.45 -14.04 0.98
CA PRO A 221 -26.69 -15.35 1.58
C PRO A 221 -25.89 -15.47 2.88
N PHE A 222 -26.54 -15.93 3.93
CA PHE A 222 -25.94 -16.12 5.25
C PHE A 222 -26.70 -17.24 5.99
N ASN A 223 -26.00 -18.25 6.50
CA ASN A 223 -26.62 -19.37 7.24
C ASN A 223 -27.89 -19.94 6.58
N ASN A 224 -27.81 -20.25 5.28
CA ASN A 224 -28.91 -20.81 4.46
C ASN A 224 -30.15 -19.90 4.31
N ARG A 225 -30.06 -18.63 4.68
CA ARG A 225 -31.10 -17.61 4.41
C ARG A 225 -30.52 -16.45 3.60
N LEU A 226 -31.41 -15.67 2.98
CA LEU A 226 -31.04 -14.44 2.31
C LEU A 226 -31.31 -13.27 3.25
N LEU A 227 -30.27 -12.58 3.70
CA LEU A 227 -30.42 -11.31 4.42
C LEU A 227 -30.64 -10.20 3.40
N ARG A 228 -31.57 -9.30 3.72
CA ARG A 228 -31.90 -8.13 2.90
C ARG A 228 -31.64 -6.87 3.69
N ALA A 229 -31.07 -5.88 3.01
CA ALA A 229 -30.91 -4.54 3.53
C ALA A 229 -30.98 -3.54 2.37
N TRP A 230 -31.09 -2.26 2.70
CA TRP A 230 -31.11 -1.18 1.73
C TRP A 230 -30.18 -0.07 2.18
N SER A 231 -29.42 0.48 1.25
CA SER A 231 -28.63 1.69 1.48
C SER A 231 -29.30 2.87 0.81
N VAL A 232 -29.54 3.96 1.54
CA VAL A 232 -30.07 5.19 0.96
C VAL A 232 -29.00 5.85 0.09
N ARG A 233 -29.24 6.00 -1.21
CA ARG A 233 -28.28 6.61 -2.15
C ARG A 233 -28.16 8.10 -1.87
N HIS A 234 -26.94 8.63 -1.93
CA HIS A 234 -26.69 10.06 -1.78
C HIS A 234 -26.91 10.87 -3.08
N ASN A 235 -27.05 10.22 -4.25
CA ASN A 235 -27.32 10.88 -5.54
C ASN A 235 -26.41 12.08 -5.89
N ASN A 236 -25.14 12.01 -5.47
CA ASN A 236 -24.15 13.10 -5.56
C ASN A 236 -24.51 14.39 -4.78
N ILE A 237 -25.48 14.33 -3.87
CA ILE A 237 -25.86 15.40 -2.95
C ILE A 237 -25.01 15.26 -1.67
N PRO A 238 -24.16 16.25 -1.32
CA PRO A 238 -23.28 16.18 -0.15
C PRO A 238 -24.00 15.89 1.17
N GLU A 239 -25.15 16.52 1.39
CA GLU A 239 -25.94 16.41 2.62
C GLU A 239 -26.59 15.03 2.79
N GLU A 240 -26.69 14.25 1.71
CA GLU A 240 -27.24 12.90 1.74
C GLU A 240 -26.17 11.81 1.98
N LYS A 241 -24.90 12.17 1.93
CA LYS A 241 -23.80 11.22 2.17
C LYS A 241 -23.80 10.73 3.61
N GLY A 242 -23.53 9.44 3.77
CA GLY A 242 -23.35 8.84 5.08
C GLY A 242 -21.98 9.14 5.67
N LEU A 243 -21.85 8.89 6.97
CA LEU A 243 -20.61 9.08 7.73
C LEU A 243 -19.39 8.44 7.02
N TYR A 244 -19.50 7.19 6.59
CA TYR A 244 -18.41 6.47 5.93
C TYR A 244 -18.02 7.12 4.61
N ALA A 245 -19.01 7.52 3.80
CA ALA A 245 -18.77 8.14 2.50
C ALA A 245 -18.02 9.48 2.66
N ASN A 246 -18.48 10.34 3.57
CA ASN A 246 -17.84 11.62 3.87
C ASN A 246 -16.39 11.46 4.33
N VAL A 247 -16.16 10.56 5.28
CA VAL A 247 -14.81 10.34 5.82
C VAL A 247 -13.88 9.74 4.76
N LEU A 248 -14.34 8.75 3.97
CA LEU A 248 -13.53 8.14 2.92
C LEU A 248 -13.22 9.10 1.78
N GLU A 249 -14.16 9.98 1.40
CA GLU A 249 -13.89 11.04 0.43
C GLU A 249 -12.83 12.02 0.92
N TYR A 250 -12.91 12.46 2.18
CA TYR A 250 -11.88 13.29 2.81
C TYR A 250 -10.51 12.61 2.78
N LEU A 251 -10.43 11.35 3.17
CA LEU A 251 -9.18 10.57 3.16
C LEU A 251 -8.64 10.39 1.74
N SER A 252 -9.52 10.11 0.77
CA SER A 252 -9.15 9.96 -0.64
C SER A 252 -8.60 11.27 -1.23
N ALA A 253 -9.24 12.41 -0.93
CA ALA A 253 -8.78 13.73 -1.34
C ALA A 253 -7.38 14.04 -0.78
N LYS A 254 -7.18 13.79 0.52
CA LYS A 254 -5.87 13.98 1.18
C LYS A 254 -4.79 13.08 0.60
N ARG A 255 -5.10 11.82 0.34
CA ARG A 255 -4.18 10.89 -0.33
C ARG A 255 -3.81 11.38 -1.73
N ASN A 256 -4.78 11.88 -2.50
CA ASN A 256 -4.53 12.39 -3.84
C ASN A 256 -3.66 13.66 -3.81
N GLU A 257 -3.84 14.54 -2.84
CA GLU A 257 -2.96 15.69 -2.59
C GLU A 257 -1.49 15.25 -2.39
N MET A 258 -1.28 14.21 -1.57
CA MET A 258 0.06 13.64 -1.35
C MET A 258 0.64 13.01 -2.61
N LYS A 259 -0.17 12.25 -3.37
CA LYS A 259 0.28 11.65 -4.64
C LYS A 259 0.69 12.71 -5.66
N LYS A 260 -0.04 13.83 -5.72
CA LYS A 260 0.30 14.98 -6.60
C LYS A 260 1.67 15.57 -6.24
N ARG A 261 1.99 15.67 -4.94
CA ARG A 261 3.31 16.13 -4.47
C ARG A 261 4.41 15.10 -4.68
N LEU A 262 4.10 13.82 -4.53
CA LEU A 262 5.04 12.71 -4.68
C LEU A 262 5.49 12.51 -6.14
N ALA A 263 4.58 12.66 -7.11
CA ALA A 263 4.85 12.41 -8.52
C ALA A 263 6.11 13.13 -9.08
N PRO A 264 6.27 14.47 -8.94
CA PRO A 264 7.45 15.16 -9.44
C PRO A 264 8.74 14.73 -8.71
N LEU A 265 8.69 14.54 -7.39
CA LEU A 265 9.85 14.11 -6.62
C LEU A 265 10.30 12.71 -7.03
N LYS A 266 9.35 11.81 -7.28
CA LYS A 266 9.65 10.45 -7.76
C LYS A 266 10.30 10.48 -9.14
N ALA A 267 9.83 11.34 -10.05
CA ALA A 267 10.45 11.51 -11.36
C ALA A 267 11.89 12.05 -11.24
N ILE A 268 12.12 13.08 -10.42
CA ILE A 268 13.48 13.60 -10.17
C ILE A 268 14.38 12.51 -9.58
N LYS A 269 13.89 11.76 -8.58
CA LYS A 269 14.63 10.66 -7.97
C LYS A 269 15.04 9.59 -8.99
N GLU A 270 14.11 9.15 -9.84
CA GLU A 270 14.38 8.15 -10.90
C GLU A 270 15.43 8.68 -11.89
N ASP A 271 15.34 9.94 -12.28
CA ASP A 271 16.33 10.58 -13.17
C ASP A 271 17.72 10.66 -12.52
N MET A 272 17.80 11.00 -11.23
CA MET A 272 19.06 10.99 -10.46
C MET A 272 19.63 9.57 -10.34
N GLU A 273 18.79 8.54 -10.16
CA GLU A 273 19.22 7.13 -10.09
C GLU A 273 19.86 6.66 -11.40
N LEU A 274 19.40 7.17 -12.56
CA LEU A 274 20.05 6.92 -13.85
C LEU A 274 21.47 7.50 -13.88
N VAL A 275 21.65 8.72 -13.39
CA VAL A 275 22.98 9.36 -13.30
C VAL A 275 23.88 8.59 -12.33
N ILE A 276 23.39 8.21 -11.15
CA ILE A 276 24.14 7.41 -10.16
C ILE A 276 24.56 6.07 -10.76
N SER A 277 23.67 5.41 -11.50
CA SER A 277 23.98 4.15 -12.20
C SER A 277 25.08 4.36 -13.24
N SER A 278 25.04 5.46 -13.99
CA SER A 278 26.08 5.83 -14.95
C SER A 278 27.43 6.11 -14.27
N LEU A 279 27.43 6.73 -13.09
CA LEU A 279 28.63 6.97 -12.28
C LEU A 279 29.25 5.69 -11.70
N GLY A 280 28.44 4.64 -11.47
CA GLY A 280 28.88 3.36 -10.92
C GLY A 280 29.50 2.40 -11.93
N LEU A 281 29.33 2.65 -13.23
CA LEU A 281 29.85 1.81 -14.33
C LEU A 281 31.33 2.12 -14.64
N GLY A 282 32.23 1.90 -13.67
CA GLY A 282 33.67 1.63 -13.88
C GLY A 282 34.53 2.64 -14.66
N LYS A 283 33.98 3.78 -15.11
CA LYS A 283 34.72 4.88 -15.73
C LYS A 283 34.77 6.04 -14.74
N SER A 284 35.92 6.70 -14.67
CA SER A 284 36.12 7.94 -13.92
C SER A 284 35.37 9.11 -14.57
N LEU A 285 34.06 8.95 -14.81
CA LEU A 285 33.19 9.99 -15.35
C LEU A 285 32.98 11.06 -14.27
N SER A 286 33.14 12.31 -14.66
CA SER A 286 32.64 13.45 -13.90
C SER A 286 31.11 13.45 -13.88
N LEU A 287 30.52 14.20 -12.95
CA LEU A 287 29.07 14.33 -12.85
C LEU A 287 28.45 14.88 -14.15
N SER A 288 29.11 15.90 -14.75
CA SER A 288 28.68 16.50 -16.01
C SER A 288 28.63 15.49 -17.15
N GLU A 289 29.69 14.69 -17.31
CA GLU A 289 29.75 13.67 -18.38
C GLU A 289 28.68 12.58 -18.19
N ALA A 290 28.40 12.19 -16.94
CA ALA A 290 27.35 11.22 -16.65
C ALA A 290 25.95 11.77 -16.98
N ILE A 291 25.69 13.05 -16.68
CA ILE A 291 24.41 13.71 -17.02
C ILE A 291 24.26 13.81 -18.54
N GLU A 292 25.30 14.25 -19.26
CA GLU A 292 25.28 14.35 -20.72
C GLU A 292 25.03 12.98 -21.39
N GLN A 293 25.67 11.93 -20.89
CA GLN A 293 25.47 10.57 -21.38
C GLN A 293 24.03 10.09 -21.18
N VAL A 294 23.44 10.35 -20.00
CA VAL A 294 22.04 10.02 -19.70
C VAL A 294 21.08 10.79 -20.62
N LEU A 295 21.34 12.08 -20.87
CA LEU A 295 20.54 12.91 -21.78
C LEU A 295 20.66 12.49 -23.25
N ALA A 296 21.85 12.04 -23.68
CA ALA A 296 22.09 11.57 -25.04
C ALA A 296 21.38 10.24 -25.34
N ASN A 297 21.26 9.36 -24.33
CA ASN A 297 20.62 8.05 -24.46
C ASN A 297 19.08 8.09 -24.32
N ALA A 298 18.51 9.22 -23.93
CA ALA A 298 17.07 9.35 -23.72
C ALA A 298 16.29 9.44 -25.05
N LYS A 299 15.16 8.73 -25.15
CA LYS A 299 14.17 8.92 -26.23
C LYS A 299 13.70 10.39 -26.26
N GLU A 300 13.43 10.91 -27.44
CA GLU A 300 13.10 12.33 -27.68
C GLU A 300 11.95 12.83 -26.80
N GLU A 301 10.90 12.01 -26.62
CA GLU A 301 9.73 12.30 -25.78
C GLU A 301 10.07 12.49 -24.28
N LYS A 302 11.05 11.76 -23.76
CA LYS A 302 11.46 11.83 -22.34
C LYS A 302 12.58 12.84 -22.09
N ARG A 303 13.31 13.22 -23.15
CA ARG A 303 14.51 14.05 -23.06
C ARG A 303 14.22 15.43 -22.47
N THR A 304 13.08 16.03 -22.79
CA THR A 304 12.69 17.36 -22.27
C THR A 304 12.47 17.34 -20.75
N GLY A 305 11.79 16.32 -20.22
CA GLY A 305 11.55 16.16 -18.78
C GLY A 305 12.85 15.89 -18.01
N LEU A 306 13.65 14.97 -18.55
CA LEU A 306 14.96 14.60 -17.99
C LEU A 306 15.92 15.79 -17.95
N THR A 307 15.96 16.60 -19.02
CA THR A 307 16.76 17.83 -19.07
C THR A 307 16.32 18.81 -17.99
N LYS A 308 15.02 19.06 -17.87
CA LYS A 308 14.48 19.96 -16.83
C LYS A 308 14.87 19.52 -15.42
N ASN A 309 14.85 18.21 -15.16
CA ASN A 309 15.16 17.64 -13.85
C ASN A 309 16.67 17.59 -13.55
N LEU A 310 17.54 17.49 -14.56
CA LEU A 310 18.98 17.27 -14.34
C LEU A 310 19.87 18.49 -14.62
N TYR A 311 19.43 19.47 -15.40
CA TYR A 311 20.29 20.56 -15.89
C TYR A 311 20.96 21.38 -14.77
N HIS A 312 20.27 21.56 -13.64
CA HIS A 312 20.80 22.32 -12.51
C HIS A 312 21.91 21.60 -11.74
N PHE A 313 22.12 20.30 -11.99
CA PHE A 313 23.18 19.50 -11.38
C PHE A 313 24.49 19.49 -12.16
N ILE A 314 24.50 19.97 -13.41
CA ILE A 314 25.67 19.90 -14.31
C ILE A 314 26.91 20.58 -13.70
N ASN A 315 26.70 21.69 -12.99
CA ASN A 315 27.78 22.47 -12.37
C ASN A 315 28.01 22.15 -10.89
N GLN A 316 27.35 21.13 -10.34
CA GLN A 316 27.51 20.75 -8.93
C GLN A 316 28.65 19.76 -8.74
N GLU A 317 29.19 19.76 -7.52
CA GLU A 317 30.13 18.71 -7.12
C GLU A 317 29.39 17.40 -6.83
N LYS A 318 30.07 16.26 -7.04
CA LYS A 318 29.47 14.93 -6.82
C LYS A 318 28.88 14.77 -5.41
N HIS A 319 29.54 15.33 -4.40
CA HIS A 319 29.07 15.23 -3.02
C HIS A 319 27.80 16.05 -2.75
N GLU A 320 27.63 17.21 -3.41
CA GLU A 320 26.43 18.03 -3.33
C GLU A 320 25.26 17.33 -4.01
N PHE A 321 25.49 16.76 -5.19
CA PHE A 321 24.49 15.96 -5.91
C PHE A 321 24.01 14.76 -5.09
N MET A 322 24.93 14.04 -4.43
CA MET A 322 24.58 12.90 -3.57
C MET A 322 23.79 13.35 -2.33
N ALA A 323 24.12 14.51 -1.74
CA ALA A 323 23.38 15.06 -0.61
C ALA A 323 21.95 15.47 -1.01
N GLU A 324 21.77 16.08 -2.18
CA GLU A 324 20.45 16.41 -2.72
C GLU A 324 19.66 15.13 -3.03
N TYR A 325 20.30 14.12 -3.62
CA TYR A 325 19.69 12.82 -3.88
C TYR A 325 19.16 12.18 -2.59
N ASP A 326 19.96 12.17 -1.52
CA ASP A 326 19.56 11.62 -0.23
C ASP A 326 18.35 12.39 0.35
N SER A 327 18.33 13.71 0.20
CA SER A 327 17.21 14.57 0.62
C SER A 327 15.93 14.26 -0.17
N VAL A 328 15.99 14.27 -1.50
CA VAL A 328 14.86 13.95 -2.38
C VAL A 328 14.36 12.53 -2.16
N SER A 329 15.27 11.57 -2.00
CA SER A 329 14.95 10.17 -1.72
C SER A 329 14.24 10.01 -0.38
N PHE A 330 14.68 10.74 0.65
CA PHE A 330 14.02 10.77 1.95
C PHE A 330 12.63 11.40 1.88
N GLU A 331 12.45 12.52 1.17
CA GLU A 331 11.14 13.15 1.03
C GLU A 331 10.16 12.28 0.22
N CYS A 332 10.63 11.66 -0.87
CA CYS A 332 9.88 10.65 -1.63
C CYS A 332 9.40 9.53 -0.72
N SER A 333 10.31 8.95 0.07
CA SER A 333 9.98 7.90 1.02
C SER A 333 8.95 8.37 2.05
N CYS A 334 9.06 9.62 2.54
CA CYS A 334 8.12 10.17 3.51
C CYS A 334 6.70 10.28 2.92
N LEU A 335 6.57 10.88 1.74
CA LEU A 335 5.29 11.06 1.08
C LEU A 335 4.68 9.74 0.64
N ASP A 336 5.51 8.79 0.19
CA ASP A 336 5.03 7.45 -0.17
C ASP A 336 4.52 6.68 1.05
N ALA A 337 5.24 6.71 2.17
CA ALA A 337 4.79 6.12 3.43
C ALA A 337 3.46 6.73 3.90
N LYS A 338 3.32 8.05 3.82
CA LYS A 338 2.08 8.76 4.17
C LYS A 338 0.92 8.35 3.27
N GLN A 339 1.05 8.42 1.94
CA GLN A 339 -0.06 8.03 1.04
C GLN A 339 -0.42 6.55 1.17
N TYR A 340 0.56 5.70 1.48
CA TYR A 340 0.34 4.28 1.74
C TYR A 340 -0.46 4.07 3.03
N ALA A 341 -0.15 4.81 4.10
CA ALA A 341 -0.94 4.79 5.32
C ALA A 341 -2.41 5.13 5.04
N PHE A 342 -2.71 6.18 4.27
CA PHE A 342 -4.08 6.48 3.84
C PHE A 342 -4.72 5.31 3.08
N LYS A 343 -4.01 4.68 2.14
CA LYS A 343 -4.51 3.52 1.39
C LYS A 343 -4.93 2.39 2.33
N VAL A 344 -4.05 1.98 3.23
CA VAL A 344 -4.31 0.91 4.21
C VAL A 344 -5.48 1.28 5.10
N TYR A 345 -5.53 2.53 5.54
CA TYR A 345 -6.55 3.03 6.45
C TYR A 345 -7.95 3.03 5.82
N MET A 346 -8.08 3.52 4.60
CA MET A 346 -9.35 3.47 3.85
C MET A 346 -9.82 2.03 3.67
N ASN A 347 -8.93 1.09 3.34
CA ASN A 347 -9.27 -0.32 3.19
C ASN A 347 -9.72 -0.98 4.52
N THR A 348 -9.35 -0.39 5.66
CA THR A 348 -9.72 -0.90 6.99
C THR A 348 -11.19 -0.63 7.35
N PHE A 349 -11.89 0.28 6.66
CA PHE A 349 -13.31 0.58 6.91
C PHE A 349 -14.19 -0.65 6.70
N TYR A 350 -13.98 -1.36 5.60
CA TYR A 350 -14.67 -2.63 5.32
C TYR A 350 -14.41 -3.65 6.44
N GLY A 351 -13.15 -3.84 6.82
CA GLY A 351 -12.77 -4.76 7.90
C GLY A 351 -13.42 -4.39 9.24
N THR A 352 -13.53 -3.09 9.52
CA THR A 352 -14.17 -2.54 10.74
C THR A 352 -15.67 -2.78 10.75
N ALA A 353 -16.35 -2.69 9.59
CA ALA A 353 -17.77 -3.01 9.49
C ALA A 353 -18.04 -4.52 9.53
N GLY A 354 -17.05 -5.36 9.21
CA GLY A 354 -17.14 -6.82 9.24
C GLY A 354 -16.66 -7.49 10.54
N ASP A 355 -16.01 -6.75 11.45
CA ASP A 355 -15.53 -7.27 12.74
C ASP A 355 -16.62 -7.16 13.80
N SER A 356 -17.10 -8.30 14.32
CA SER A 356 -18.17 -8.34 15.33
C SER A 356 -17.81 -7.67 16.66
N LYS A 357 -16.53 -7.37 16.90
CA LYS A 357 -16.08 -6.61 18.08
C LYS A 357 -16.12 -5.10 17.87
N SER A 358 -16.33 -4.65 16.64
CA SER A 358 -16.41 -3.23 16.30
C SER A 358 -17.75 -2.64 16.76
N PRO A 359 -17.77 -1.44 17.32
CA PRO A 359 -19.03 -0.70 17.55
C PRO A 359 -19.74 -0.33 16.24
N PHE A 360 -19.02 -0.30 15.11
CA PHE A 360 -19.58 -0.05 13.79
C PHE A 360 -19.82 -1.33 12.99
N PHE A 361 -19.86 -2.48 13.66
CA PHE A 361 -20.17 -3.75 13.01
C PHE A 361 -21.56 -3.73 12.39
N LEU A 362 -21.67 -4.01 11.09
CA LEU A 362 -22.93 -4.19 10.42
C LEU A 362 -22.75 -5.18 9.28
N ARG A 363 -23.20 -6.42 9.50
CA ARG A 363 -22.98 -7.55 8.58
C ARG A 363 -23.53 -7.26 7.19
N GLU A 364 -24.70 -6.66 7.11
CA GLU A 364 -25.38 -6.27 5.88
C GLU A 364 -24.60 -5.20 5.12
N LEU A 365 -23.93 -4.29 5.83
CA LEU A 365 -23.03 -3.31 5.22
C LEU A 365 -21.79 -4.01 4.65
N ALA A 366 -21.11 -4.82 5.46
CA ALA A 366 -19.90 -5.53 5.01
C ALA A 366 -20.19 -6.48 3.83
N GLY A 367 -21.28 -7.24 3.90
CA GLY A 367 -21.77 -8.07 2.80
C GLY A 367 -22.27 -7.24 1.60
N GLY A 368 -22.81 -6.04 1.83
CA GLY A 368 -23.14 -5.06 0.79
C GLY A 368 -21.91 -4.62 0.00
N VAL A 369 -20.78 -4.37 0.69
CA VAL A 369 -19.51 -4.03 0.04
C VAL A 369 -19.01 -5.18 -0.84
N THR A 370 -19.00 -6.42 -0.31
CA THR A 370 -18.51 -7.57 -1.08
C THR A 370 -19.42 -7.89 -2.27
N SER A 371 -20.75 -7.92 -2.06
CA SER A 371 -21.72 -8.17 -3.14
C SER A 371 -21.66 -7.12 -4.24
N ALA A 372 -21.52 -5.84 -3.89
CA ALA A 372 -21.28 -4.77 -4.85
C ALA A 372 -19.96 -4.98 -5.61
N GLY A 373 -18.89 -5.41 -4.93
CA GLY A 373 -17.60 -5.72 -5.56
C GLY A 373 -17.70 -6.85 -6.58
N GLN A 374 -18.34 -7.97 -6.20
CA GLN A 374 -18.57 -9.09 -7.12
C GLN A 374 -19.40 -8.68 -8.34
N LYS A 375 -20.42 -7.83 -8.14
CA LYS A 375 -21.26 -7.34 -9.24
C LYS A 375 -20.45 -6.49 -10.22
N ASN A 376 -19.64 -5.56 -9.71
CA ASN A 376 -18.86 -4.64 -10.54
C ASN A 376 -17.76 -5.38 -11.32
N ILE A 377 -17.01 -6.29 -10.69
CA ILE A 377 -15.95 -7.02 -11.40
C ILE A 377 -16.52 -7.94 -12.50
N LYS A 378 -17.70 -8.53 -12.28
CA LYS A 378 -18.41 -9.31 -13.31
C LYS A 378 -18.91 -8.43 -14.46
N LEU A 379 -19.44 -7.25 -14.15
CA LEU A 379 -19.85 -6.28 -15.17
C LEU A 379 -18.68 -5.84 -16.04
N VAL A 380 -17.52 -5.54 -15.44
CA VAL A 380 -16.30 -5.22 -16.20
C VAL A 380 -15.84 -6.43 -17.01
N ALA A 381 -15.85 -7.64 -16.43
CA ALA A 381 -15.49 -8.86 -17.14
C ALA A 381 -16.37 -9.11 -18.38
N ASP A 382 -17.67 -8.85 -18.28
CA ASP A 382 -18.59 -8.98 -19.42
C ASP A 382 -18.34 -7.88 -20.46
N PHE A 383 -18.09 -6.64 -20.02
CA PHE A 383 -17.73 -5.53 -20.91
C PHE A 383 -16.47 -5.81 -21.72
N VAL A 384 -15.37 -6.24 -21.08
CA VAL A 384 -14.10 -6.51 -21.79
C VAL A 384 -14.21 -7.72 -22.73
N LYS A 385 -14.98 -8.75 -22.37
CA LYS A 385 -15.26 -9.88 -23.26
C LYS A 385 -16.04 -9.45 -24.50
N ASN A 386 -17.03 -8.58 -24.34
CA ASN A 386 -17.82 -8.05 -25.45
C ASN A 386 -16.97 -7.20 -26.41
N LYS A 387 -15.84 -6.66 -25.94
CA LYS A 387 -14.83 -5.96 -26.74
C LYS A 387 -13.80 -6.90 -27.38
N GLY A 388 -13.95 -8.21 -27.23
CA GLY A 388 -13.08 -9.22 -27.85
C GLY A 388 -11.83 -9.58 -27.02
N PHE A 389 -11.69 -9.07 -25.81
CA PHE A 389 -10.57 -9.42 -24.93
C PHE A 389 -10.80 -10.78 -24.27
N GLY A 390 -9.75 -11.59 -24.22
CA GLY A 390 -9.74 -12.83 -23.45
C GLY A 390 -9.38 -12.58 -21.98
N ILE A 391 -10.11 -13.19 -21.05
CA ILE A 391 -9.77 -13.14 -19.61
C ILE A 391 -9.01 -14.41 -19.23
N LYS A 392 -7.77 -14.27 -18.75
CA LYS A 392 -6.93 -15.39 -18.29
C LYS A 392 -7.09 -15.67 -16.81
N TYR A 393 -7.27 -14.62 -16.02
CA TYR A 393 -7.43 -14.68 -14.58
C TYR A 393 -8.10 -13.41 -14.05
N GLY A 394 -8.59 -13.46 -12.82
CA GLY A 394 -9.05 -12.28 -12.10
C GLY A 394 -9.10 -12.56 -10.61
N ASP A 395 -8.57 -11.64 -9.82
CA ASP A 395 -8.57 -11.71 -8.37
C ASP A 395 -9.24 -10.46 -7.83
N THR A 396 -10.49 -10.60 -7.36
CA THR A 396 -11.24 -9.59 -6.59
C THR A 396 -11.46 -8.25 -7.31
N ASP A 397 -10.43 -7.41 -7.35
CA ASP A 397 -10.35 -6.07 -7.93
C ASP A 397 -9.57 -6.02 -9.25
N SER A 398 -8.91 -7.12 -9.65
CA SER A 398 -8.09 -7.19 -10.85
C SER A 398 -8.57 -8.20 -11.89
N LEU A 399 -8.35 -7.88 -13.17
CA LEU A 399 -8.57 -8.77 -14.32
C LEU A 399 -7.30 -8.81 -15.18
N TYR A 400 -6.93 -10.01 -15.60
CA TYR A 400 -5.75 -10.27 -16.44
C TYR A 400 -6.23 -10.65 -17.84
N LEU A 401 -5.95 -9.77 -18.80
CA LEU A 401 -6.52 -9.76 -20.12
C LEU A 401 -5.48 -10.06 -21.20
N ILE A 402 -5.95 -10.59 -22.33
CA ILE A 402 -5.20 -10.68 -23.59
C ILE A 402 -6.05 -10.02 -24.69
N CYS A 403 -5.41 -9.22 -25.55
CA CYS A 403 -6.06 -8.62 -26.71
C CYS A 403 -6.47 -9.69 -27.73
N SER A 404 -7.37 -9.33 -28.65
CA SER A 404 -7.76 -10.21 -29.75
C SER A 404 -6.54 -10.62 -30.59
N GLU A 405 -6.56 -11.85 -31.12
CA GLU A 405 -5.52 -12.36 -32.02
C GLU A 405 -5.32 -11.47 -33.26
N GLU A 406 -6.40 -10.83 -33.72
CA GLU A 406 -6.39 -9.92 -34.88
C GLU A 406 -5.45 -8.73 -34.68
N CYS A 407 -5.25 -8.26 -33.45
CA CYS A 407 -4.35 -7.15 -33.14
C CYS A 407 -2.90 -7.46 -33.50
N PHE A 408 -2.52 -8.73 -33.48
CA PHE A 408 -1.13 -9.18 -33.62
C PHE A 408 -0.78 -9.71 -35.01
N GLN A 409 -1.77 -9.88 -35.89
CA GLN A 409 -1.59 -10.55 -37.19
C GLN A 409 -0.43 -9.97 -38.01
N LYS A 410 -0.36 -8.64 -38.15
CA LYS A 410 0.73 -7.97 -38.88
C LYS A 410 2.10 -8.18 -38.23
N CYS A 411 2.14 -8.25 -36.91
CA CYS A 411 3.37 -8.49 -36.15
C CYS A 411 3.85 -9.94 -36.32
N ASP A 412 2.91 -10.89 -36.31
CA ASP A 412 3.19 -12.31 -36.55
C ASP A 412 3.69 -12.55 -37.99
N GLU A 413 3.03 -11.97 -38.99
CA GLU A 413 3.45 -12.05 -40.39
C GLU A 413 4.87 -11.49 -40.60
N ALA A 414 5.18 -10.35 -39.97
CA ALA A 414 6.50 -9.74 -40.03
C ALA A 414 7.58 -10.62 -39.39
N TYR A 415 7.26 -11.37 -38.34
CA TYR A 415 8.22 -12.27 -37.68
C TYR A 415 8.46 -13.57 -38.45
N VAL A 416 7.41 -14.11 -39.10
CA VAL A 416 7.50 -15.38 -39.85
C VAL A 416 8.12 -15.20 -41.24
N SER A 417 8.00 -14.02 -41.87
CA SER A 417 8.60 -13.76 -43.18
C SER A 417 10.13 -13.87 -43.13
N GLY A 418 10.77 -14.48 -44.14
CA GLY A 418 12.20 -14.88 -44.10
C GLY A 418 13.26 -13.76 -43.96
N ASN A 419 12.84 -12.48 -44.02
CA ASN A 419 13.66 -11.29 -43.69
C ASN A 419 13.10 -10.57 -42.43
N GLY A 420 12.48 -11.34 -41.53
CA GLY A 420 11.62 -10.83 -40.47
C GLY A 420 12.32 -10.09 -39.35
N ILE A 421 11.52 -9.45 -38.51
CA ILE A 421 12.00 -8.72 -37.33
C ILE A 421 12.67 -9.66 -36.33
N SER A 422 13.62 -9.13 -35.56
CA SER A 422 14.30 -9.92 -34.51
C SER A 422 13.29 -10.39 -33.45
N LYS A 423 13.62 -11.45 -32.70
CA LYS A 423 12.76 -11.93 -31.61
C LYS A 423 12.52 -10.86 -30.54
N GLU A 424 13.53 -10.07 -30.20
CA GLU A 424 13.42 -8.97 -29.24
C GLU A 424 12.47 -7.88 -29.77
N GLU A 425 12.61 -7.53 -31.05
CA GLU A 425 11.73 -6.56 -31.70
C GLU A 425 10.29 -7.06 -31.80
N TYR A 426 10.08 -8.33 -32.12
CA TYR A 426 8.76 -8.96 -32.14
C TYR A 426 8.07 -8.82 -30.78
N TRP A 427 8.72 -9.24 -29.69
CA TRP A 427 8.13 -9.12 -28.36
C TRP A 427 7.92 -7.66 -27.91
N SER A 428 8.81 -6.76 -28.30
CA SER A 428 8.65 -5.33 -28.03
C SER A 428 7.40 -4.77 -28.70
N ARG A 429 7.19 -5.08 -29.99
CA ARG A 429 6.00 -4.67 -30.74
C ARG A 429 4.72 -5.30 -30.19
N MET A 430 4.75 -6.56 -29.77
CA MET A 430 3.62 -7.23 -29.14
C MET A 430 3.17 -6.49 -27.87
N VAL A 431 4.12 -6.06 -27.04
CA VAL A 431 3.82 -5.29 -25.82
C VAL A 431 3.27 -3.91 -26.18
N GLU A 432 3.87 -3.22 -27.15
CA GLU A 432 3.41 -1.89 -27.60
C GLU A 432 1.96 -1.94 -28.13
N ILE A 433 1.64 -2.90 -29.01
CA ILE A 433 0.28 -3.13 -29.50
C ILE A 433 -0.69 -3.36 -28.34
N SER A 434 -0.30 -4.23 -27.40
CA SER A 434 -1.13 -4.54 -26.23
C SER A 434 -1.40 -3.29 -25.40
N MET A 435 -0.40 -2.45 -25.15
CA MET A 435 -0.56 -1.22 -24.37
C MET A 435 -1.48 -0.21 -25.06
N VAL A 436 -1.39 -0.07 -26.38
CA VAL A 436 -2.27 0.82 -27.16
C VAL A 436 -3.73 0.36 -27.10
N GLU A 437 -4.00 -0.94 -27.26
CA GLU A 437 -5.36 -1.48 -27.16
C GLU A 437 -5.93 -1.36 -25.74
N MET A 438 -5.08 -1.55 -24.73
CA MET A 438 -5.47 -1.41 -23.33
C MET A 438 -5.76 0.05 -22.95
N GLU A 439 -5.07 1.02 -23.54
CA GLU A 439 -5.35 2.44 -23.35
C GLU A 439 -6.71 2.83 -23.93
N LYS A 440 -7.04 2.36 -25.14
CA LYS A 440 -8.37 2.55 -25.73
C LYS A 440 -9.47 1.98 -24.84
N LEU A 441 -9.25 0.77 -24.30
CA LEU A 441 -10.21 0.12 -23.40
C LEU A 441 -10.42 0.88 -22.08
N ARG A 442 -9.39 1.56 -21.57
CA ARG A 442 -9.45 2.31 -20.31
C ARG A 442 -10.27 3.59 -20.43
N ASP A 443 -10.23 4.22 -21.60
CA ASP A 443 -10.82 5.54 -21.82
C ASP A 443 -12.29 5.47 -22.30
N GLU A 444 -12.80 4.26 -22.56
CA GLU A 444 -14.23 3.94 -22.81
C GLU A 444 -14.98 3.59 -21.52
#